data_AF-A0A0M0BMU4-F1
#
_entry.id   AF-A0A0M0BMU4-F1
#
_cell.length_a   1.000
_cell.length_b   1.000
_cell.length_c   1.000
_cell.angle_alpha   90.00
_cell.angle_beta   90.00
_cell.angle_gamma   90.00
#
_symmetry.space_group_name_H-M   'P 1'
#
loop_
_entity.id
_entity.type
_entity.pdbx_description
1 polymer ?
#
loop_
_entity_poly.entity_id
_entity_poly.type
_entity_poly.pdbx_seq_one_letter_code
_entity_poly.pdbx_strand_id
1 'polypeptide(L)'
;MSASKTRGKILMVLWAAERPLTLEGIAEKIGLISSSTMGYLLGLIKAKYVSVPEKHQYKITSLGKKAIGMPILNKDLAINILKSVSLDNAFQFYFALDQYTGVHANSLKDFVDKIQTVDLKSIEFHAPRKDFELWINSLGDVELAKRLEIIRMKKLTGKNLRTQIHQAVSSRLEELTKLSM
;
A
#
# COMPACT_ATOMS: atom_id res chain seq x y z
N MET A 1 -19.01 8.59 -17.50
CA MET A 1 -17.69 8.97 -16.93
C MET A 1 -16.78 9.42 -18.06
N SER A 2 -15.92 10.42 -17.86
CA SER A 2 -14.93 10.81 -18.89
C SER A 2 -13.86 9.73 -19.07
N ALA A 3 -13.26 9.67 -20.26
CA ALA A 3 -12.21 8.70 -20.57
C ALA A 3 -11.00 8.79 -19.63
N SER A 4 -10.64 10.01 -19.21
CA SER A 4 -9.56 10.24 -18.23
C SER A 4 -9.90 9.64 -16.86
N LYS A 5 -11.13 9.86 -16.38
CA LYS A 5 -11.60 9.29 -15.11
C LYS A 5 -11.61 7.76 -15.12
N THR A 6 -12.00 7.15 -16.24
CA THR A 6 -11.96 5.69 -16.40
C THR A 6 -10.54 5.14 -16.37
N ARG A 7 -9.61 5.75 -17.11
CA ARG A 7 -8.19 5.37 -17.10
C ARG A 7 -7.58 5.47 -15.70
N GLY A 8 -7.87 6.55 -14.98
CA GLY A 8 -7.45 6.72 -13.58
C GLY A 8 -7.98 5.60 -12.67
N LYS A 9 -9.26 5.22 -12.80
CA LYS A 9 -9.83 4.09 -12.05
C LYS A 9 -9.15 2.76 -12.35
N ILE A 10 -8.83 2.48 -13.63
CA ILE A 10 -8.11 1.25 -14.01
C ILE A 10 -6.74 1.21 -13.31
N LEU A 11 -5.98 2.31 -13.33
CA LEU A 11 -4.70 2.39 -12.65
C LEU A 11 -4.85 2.18 -11.14
N MET A 12 -5.83 2.81 -10.50
CA MET A 12 -6.11 2.60 -9.07
C MET A 12 -6.45 1.13 -8.75
N VAL A 13 -7.24 0.47 -9.59
CA VAL A 13 -7.60 -0.95 -9.44
C VAL A 13 -6.38 -1.85 -9.58
N LEU A 14 -5.55 -1.62 -10.60
CA LEU A 14 -4.32 -2.39 -10.82
C LEU A 14 -3.30 -2.18 -9.69
N TRP A 15 -3.20 -0.96 -9.17
CA TRP A 15 -2.35 -0.66 -8.02
C TRP A 15 -2.84 -1.35 -6.75
N ALA A 16 -4.13 -1.22 -6.42
CA ALA A 16 -4.70 -1.80 -5.21
C ALA A 16 -4.76 -3.34 -5.21
N ALA A 17 -4.64 -3.97 -6.38
CA ALA A 17 -4.65 -5.43 -6.49
C ALA A 17 -3.34 -6.08 -6.03
N GLU A 18 -2.23 -5.36 -6.05
CA GLU A 18 -0.86 -5.84 -5.72
C GLU A 18 -0.34 -7.02 -6.58
N ARG A 19 -1.18 -7.56 -7.45
CA ARG A 19 -0.90 -8.64 -8.40
C ARG A 19 -1.47 -8.30 -9.78
N PRO A 20 -0.95 -8.92 -10.86
CA PRO A 20 -1.57 -8.78 -12.17
C PRO A 20 -3.04 -9.19 -12.15
N LEU A 21 -3.88 -8.47 -12.88
CA LEU A 21 -5.30 -8.78 -13.03
C LEU A 21 -5.63 -9.17 -14.48
N THR A 22 -6.68 -9.98 -14.65
CA THR A 22 -7.27 -10.22 -15.97
C THR A 22 -8.14 -9.04 -16.41
N LEU A 23 -8.49 -9.00 -17.70
CA LEU A 23 -9.41 -7.98 -18.23
C LEU A 23 -10.76 -8.02 -17.51
N GLU A 24 -11.27 -9.22 -17.25
CA GLU A 24 -12.54 -9.46 -16.56
C GLU A 24 -12.48 -8.93 -15.12
N GLY A 25 -11.40 -9.23 -14.39
CA GLY A 25 -11.23 -8.76 -13.02
C GLY A 25 -11.09 -7.23 -12.92
N ILE A 26 -10.51 -6.58 -13.93
CA ILE A 26 -10.47 -5.11 -14.02
C ILE A 26 -11.88 -4.57 -14.30
N ALA A 27 -12.55 -5.13 -15.30
CA ALA A 27 -13.86 -4.72 -15.77
C ALA A 27 -14.91 -4.78 -14.65
N GLU A 28 -14.94 -5.89 -13.90
CA GLU A 28 -15.78 -6.09 -12.72
C GLU A 28 -15.55 -4.99 -11.68
N LYS A 29 -14.29 -4.73 -11.31
CA LYS A 29 -13.93 -3.75 -10.26
C LYS A 29 -14.24 -2.30 -10.64
N ILE A 30 -14.22 -1.97 -11.93
CA ILE A 30 -14.57 -0.62 -12.39
C ILE A 30 -16.04 -0.47 -12.80
N GLY A 31 -16.81 -1.58 -12.79
CA GLY A 31 -18.23 -1.61 -13.16
C GLY A 31 -18.49 -1.40 -14.65
N LEU A 32 -17.61 -1.91 -15.52
CA LEU A 32 -17.75 -1.83 -16.98
C LEU A 32 -17.67 -3.21 -17.62
N ILE A 33 -18.11 -3.33 -18.87
CA ILE A 33 -17.93 -4.56 -19.66
C ILE A 33 -16.49 -4.67 -20.21
N SER A 34 -16.01 -5.88 -20.45
CA SER A 34 -14.64 -6.16 -20.90
C SER A 34 -14.29 -5.45 -22.22
N SER A 35 -15.20 -5.41 -23.19
CA SER A 35 -14.97 -4.75 -24.49
C SER A 35 -14.70 -3.24 -24.35
N SER A 36 -15.49 -2.56 -23.51
CA SER A 36 -15.29 -1.15 -23.19
C SER A 36 -13.99 -0.91 -22.42
N THR A 37 -13.66 -1.82 -21.48
CA THR A 37 -12.46 -1.74 -20.66
C THR A 37 -11.18 -1.88 -21.49
N MET A 38 -11.19 -2.77 -22.49
CA MET A 38 -10.02 -3.06 -23.34
C MET A 38 -9.54 -1.82 -24.11
N GLY A 39 -10.45 -1.00 -24.63
CA GLY A 39 -10.08 0.23 -25.33
C GLY A 39 -9.31 1.22 -24.44
N TYR A 40 -9.70 1.37 -23.18
CA TYR A 40 -8.96 2.19 -22.21
C TYR A 40 -7.61 1.57 -21.85
N LEU A 41 -7.59 0.25 -21.69
CA LEU A 41 -6.41 -0.52 -21.31
C LEU A 41 -5.31 -0.46 -22.38
N LEU A 42 -5.67 -0.59 -23.66
CA LEU A 42 -4.75 -0.42 -24.79
C LEU A 42 -4.08 0.96 -24.79
N GLY A 43 -4.84 2.02 -24.50
CA GLY A 43 -4.28 3.37 -24.36
C GLY A 43 -3.27 3.48 -23.22
N LEU A 44 -3.56 2.85 -22.07
CA LEU A 44 -2.66 2.81 -20.91
C LEU A 44 -1.39 1.99 -21.19
N ILE A 45 -1.50 0.90 -21.95
CA ILE A 45 -0.36 0.08 -22.39
C ILE A 45 0.53 0.88 -23.34
N LYS A 46 -0.07 1.55 -24.36
CA LYS A 46 0.67 2.40 -25.29
C LYS A 46 1.41 3.54 -24.57
N ALA A 47 0.81 4.10 -23.52
CA ALA A 47 1.43 5.12 -22.67
C ALA A 47 2.43 4.56 -21.63
N LYS A 48 2.68 3.24 -21.61
CA LYS A 48 3.55 2.54 -20.64
C LYS A 48 3.10 2.64 -19.17
N TYR A 49 1.85 3.01 -18.90
CA TYR A 49 1.28 3.04 -17.55
C TYR A 49 0.88 1.65 -17.05
N VAL A 50 0.63 0.73 -17.99
CA VAL A 50 0.29 -0.67 -17.72
C VAL A 50 1.22 -1.56 -18.54
N SER A 51 1.74 -2.63 -17.92
CA SER A 51 2.49 -3.69 -18.58
C SER A 51 1.67 -4.98 -18.64
N VAL A 52 2.12 -5.91 -19.50
CA VAL A 52 1.51 -7.22 -19.70
C VAL A 52 2.56 -8.29 -19.42
N PRO A 53 2.84 -8.62 -18.14
CA PRO A 53 3.88 -9.58 -17.77
C PRO A 53 3.61 -10.98 -18.33
N GLU A 54 2.34 -11.37 -18.42
CA GLU A 54 1.89 -12.64 -18.99
C GLU A 54 0.66 -12.38 -19.86
N LYS A 55 0.35 -13.31 -20.77
CA LYS A 55 -0.80 -13.18 -21.67
C LYS A 55 -2.09 -12.92 -20.86
N HIS A 56 -2.79 -11.84 -21.20
CA HIS A 56 -4.02 -11.37 -20.55
C HIS A 56 -3.89 -11.01 -19.07
N GLN A 57 -2.68 -10.85 -18.55
CA GLN A 57 -2.43 -10.36 -17.20
C GLN A 57 -1.85 -8.96 -17.27
N TYR A 58 -2.50 -8.02 -16.59
CA TYR A 58 -2.16 -6.60 -16.64
C TYR A 58 -1.67 -6.12 -15.29
N LYS A 59 -0.56 -5.38 -15.26
CA LYS A 59 0.05 -4.84 -14.05
C LYS A 59 0.33 -3.36 -14.21
N ILE A 60 0.13 -2.57 -13.14
CA ILE A 60 0.55 -1.17 -13.15
C ILE A 60 2.08 -1.04 -13.16
N THR A 61 2.61 -0.10 -13.93
CA THR A 61 4.04 0.22 -13.97
C THR A 61 4.38 1.34 -12.97
N SER A 62 5.67 1.60 -12.72
CA SER A 62 6.09 2.77 -11.94
C SER A 62 5.60 4.09 -12.53
N LEU A 63 5.49 4.19 -13.86
CA LEU A 63 4.95 5.36 -14.54
C LEU A 63 3.43 5.48 -14.33
N GLY A 64 2.71 4.35 -14.35
CA GLY A 64 1.29 4.32 -14.00
C GLY A 64 1.05 4.72 -12.55
N LYS A 65 1.89 4.25 -11.62
CA LYS A 65 1.87 4.67 -10.20
C LYS A 65 2.06 6.20 -10.09
N LYS A 66 3.03 6.78 -10.80
CA LYS A 66 3.21 8.24 -10.86
C LYS A 66 1.98 8.98 -11.37
N ALA A 67 1.32 8.44 -12.40
CA ALA A 67 0.11 9.05 -12.97
C ALA A 67 -1.09 9.09 -12.00
N ILE A 68 -1.10 8.26 -10.96
CA ILE A 68 -2.10 8.29 -9.87
C ILE A 68 -1.57 8.96 -8.59
N GLY A 69 -0.48 9.71 -8.68
CA GLY A 69 0.07 10.52 -7.59
C GLY A 69 1.01 9.79 -6.63
N MET A 70 1.44 8.56 -6.95
CA MET A 70 2.45 7.87 -6.14
C MET A 70 3.86 8.36 -6.50
N PRO A 71 4.77 8.51 -5.52
CA PRO A 71 6.15 8.86 -5.80
C PRO A 71 6.84 7.75 -6.62
N ILE A 72 7.78 8.13 -7.48
CA ILE A 72 8.69 7.16 -8.09
C ILE A 72 9.61 6.66 -6.99
N LEU A 73 9.56 5.35 -6.74
CA LEU A 73 10.48 4.72 -5.82
C LEU A 73 11.87 4.57 -6.48
N ASN A 74 12.88 5.17 -5.88
CA ASN A 74 14.28 5.05 -6.27
C ASN A 74 15.12 4.56 -5.08
N LYS A 75 16.39 4.25 -5.32
CA LYS A 75 17.30 3.71 -4.30
C LYS A 75 17.44 4.62 -3.08
N ASP A 76 17.64 5.93 -3.30
CA ASP A 76 17.82 6.90 -2.20
C ASP A 76 16.57 7.04 -1.33
N LEU A 77 15.39 7.11 -1.94
CA LEU A 77 14.12 7.14 -1.22
C LEU A 77 13.90 5.84 -0.44
N ALA A 78 14.22 4.68 -1.03
CA ALA A 78 14.11 3.41 -0.35
C ALA A 78 15.03 3.35 0.88
N ILE A 79 16.30 3.75 0.73
CA ILE A 79 17.25 3.85 1.85
C ILE A 79 16.73 4.78 2.93
N ASN A 80 16.17 5.94 2.56
CA ASN A 80 15.63 6.89 3.54
C ASN A 80 14.43 6.34 4.32
N ILE A 81 13.50 5.66 3.65
CA ILE A 81 12.34 5.02 4.31
C ILE A 81 12.78 3.90 5.26
N LEU A 82 13.84 3.16 4.90
CA LEU A 82 14.33 2.01 5.68
C LEU A 82 15.19 2.40 6.89
N LYS A 83 15.63 3.65 7.01
CA LYS A 83 16.44 4.11 8.15
C LYS A 83 15.66 4.00 9.45
N SER A 84 16.37 3.64 10.52
CA SER A 84 15.85 3.81 11.86
C SER A 84 15.71 5.29 12.21
N VAL A 85 14.68 5.61 12.98
CA VAL A 85 14.43 6.92 13.56
C VAL A 85 14.77 6.94 15.05
N SER A 86 14.93 8.14 15.62
CA SER A 86 15.10 8.29 17.07
C SER A 86 13.88 7.82 17.84
N LEU A 87 14.03 7.57 19.14
CA LEU A 87 12.93 7.11 20.00
C LEU A 87 11.74 8.09 20.02
N ASP A 88 11.99 9.39 19.94
CA ASP A 88 10.95 10.44 19.88
C ASP A 88 10.09 10.35 18.61
N ASN A 89 10.63 9.75 17.55
CA ASN A 89 9.96 9.55 16.26
C ASN A 89 9.51 8.10 16.04
N ALA A 90 9.80 7.20 16.99
CA ALA A 90 9.42 5.80 16.91
C ALA A 90 7.90 5.65 17.04
N PHE A 91 7.34 4.62 16.39
CA PHE A 91 5.94 4.27 16.62
C PHE A 91 5.81 3.67 18.00
N GLN A 92 5.03 4.30 18.87
CA GLN A 92 4.74 3.79 20.20
C GLN A 92 3.38 3.09 20.20
N PHE A 93 3.34 1.85 20.68
CA PHE A 93 2.10 1.07 20.77
C PHE A 93 1.38 1.34 22.09
N TYR A 94 0.09 1.63 22.01
CA TYR A 94 -0.81 1.94 23.12
C TYR A 94 -2.03 1.03 23.10
N PHE A 95 -2.59 0.72 24.27
CA PHE A 95 -3.89 0.05 24.41
C PHE A 95 -5.06 1.04 24.33
N ALA A 96 -4.83 2.26 24.83
CA ALA A 96 -5.77 3.36 24.92
C ALA A 96 -4.98 4.68 25.10
N LEU A 97 -5.69 5.80 25.22
CA LEU A 97 -5.07 7.07 25.63
C LEU A 97 -4.27 6.86 26.93
N ASP A 98 -3.01 7.29 26.91
CA ASP A 98 -2.06 7.21 28.03
C ASP A 98 -1.78 5.79 28.56
N GLN A 99 -2.10 4.74 27.80
CA GLN A 99 -1.82 3.34 28.16
C GLN A 99 -0.75 2.74 27.25
N TYR A 100 0.49 3.19 27.40
CA TYR A 100 1.63 2.68 26.64
C TYR A 100 1.86 1.19 26.94
N THR A 101 2.10 0.39 25.91
CA THR A 101 2.29 -1.07 26.04
C THR A 101 3.71 -1.45 26.48
N GLY A 102 4.66 -0.52 26.50
CA GLY A 102 6.09 -0.82 26.63
C GLY A 102 6.77 -1.17 25.29
N VAL A 103 6.00 -1.33 24.21
CA VAL A 103 6.50 -1.70 22.88
C VAL A 103 6.55 -0.49 21.97
N HIS A 104 7.67 -0.31 21.28
CA HIS A 104 7.82 0.65 20.20
C HIS A 104 8.47 0.00 18.98
N ALA A 105 8.35 0.67 17.83
CA ALA A 105 9.06 0.33 16.61
C ALA A 105 9.82 1.56 16.08
N ASN A 106 11.15 1.44 15.96
CA ASN A 106 12.00 2.55 15.52
C ASN A 106 12.36 2.52 14.01
N SER A 107 11.82 1.57 13.26
CA SER A 107 12.05 1.43 11.81
C SER A 107 10.91 0.63 11.18
N LEU A 108 10.78 0.66 9.86
CA LEU A 108 9.79 -0.16 9.15
C LEU A 108 10.01 -1.66 9.41
N LYS A 109 11.27 -2.11 9.49
CA LYS A 109 11.61 -3.49 9.82
C LYS A 109 11.14 -3.86 11.23
N ASP A 110 11.46 -3.04 12.22
CA ASP A 110 11.05 -3.28 13.60
C ASP A 110 9.51 -3.28 13.71
N PHE A 111 8.82 -2.41 12.97
CA PHE A 111 7.36 -2.39 12.92
C PHE A 111 6.75 -3.69 12.38
N VAL A 112 7.35 -4.28 11.34
CA VAL A 112 6.95 -5.62 10.84
C VAL A 112 7.09 -6.67 11.94
N ASP A 113 8.22 -6.67 12.66
CA ASP A 113 8.48 -7.64 13.73
C ASP A 113 7.49 -7.46 14.91
N LYS A 114 7.17 -6.21 15.29
CA LYS A 114 6.24 -5.90 16.40
C LYS A 114 4.78 -6.15 16.05
N ILE A 115 4.31 -5.80 14.85
CA ILE A 115 2.88 -5.90 14.49
C ILE A 115 2.39 -7.36 14.52
N GLN A 116 3.29 -8.32 14.30
CA GLN A 116 2.97 -9.75 14.35
C GLN A 116 2.64 -10.22 15.78
N THR A 117 3.28 -9.62 16.79
CA THR A 117 3.31 -10.12 18.18
C THR A 117 2.56 -9.24 19.18
N VAL A 118 2.49 -7.91 18.95
CA VAL A 118 1.79 -6.96 19.83
C VAL A 118 0.31 -7.33 19.99
N ASP A 119 -0.25 -7.11 21.17
CA ASP A 119 -1.65 -7.43 21.48
C ASP A 119 -2.63 -6.81 20.46
N LEU A 120 -3.66 -7.57 20.09
CA LEU A 120 -4.68 -7.13 19.13
C LEU A 120 -5.38 -5.84 19.58
N LYS A 121 -5.57 -5.64 20.89
CA LYS A 121 -6.15 -4.43 21.45
C LYS A 121 -5.40 -3.17 21.01
N SER A 122 -4.07 -3.24 20.94
CA SER A 122 -3.26 -2.10 20.50
C SER A 122 -3.43 -1.83 19.01
N ILE A 123 -3.50 -2.88 18.19
CA ILE A 123 -3.74 -2.75 16.75
C ILE A 123 -5.12 -2.14 16.49
N GLU A 124 -6.14 -2.61 17.19
CA GLU A 124 -7.52 -2.12 17.10
C GLU A 124 -7.69 -0.70 17.66
N PHE A 125 -6.82 -0.28 18.58
CA PHE A 125 -6.76 1.10 19.04
C PHE A 125 -6.18 2.03 17.95
N HIS A 126 -5.04 1.69 17.38
CA HIS A 126 -4.31 2.56 16.45
C HIS A 126 -4.91 2.62 15.03
N ALA A 127 -5.35 1.48 14.49
CA ALA A 127 -5.83 1.39 13.11
C ALA A 127 -6.96 2.38 12.78
N PRO A 128 -8.08 2.47 13.54
CA PRO A 128 -9.15 3.41 13.20
C PRO A 128 -8.73 4.88 13.32
N ARG A 129 -7.73 5.18 14.16
CA ARG A 129 -7.19 6.52 14.43
C ARG A 129 -6.24 7.05 13.36
N LYS A 130 -5.85 6.19 12.41
CA LYS A 130 -4.86 6.45 11.35
C LYS A 130 -3.42 6.59 11.84
N ASP A 131 -3.14 6.12 13.06
CA ASP A 131 -1.82 6.33 13.68
C ASP A 131 -0.72 5.64 12.84
N PHE A 132 -1.00 4.47 12.28
CA PHE A 132 -0.07 3.76 11.39
C PHE A 132 0.18 4.56 10.09
N GLU A 133 -0.86 5.05 9.42
CA GLU A 133 -0.72 5.84 8.20
C GLU A 133 0.09 7.13 8.44
N LEU A 134 -0.13 7.80 9.57
CA LEU A 134 0.57 9.04 9.92
C LEU A 134 2.06 8.79 10.16
N TRP A 135 2.40 7.75 10.91
CA TRP A 135 3.78 7.39 11.16
C TRP A 135 4.50 6.91 9.89
N ILE A 136 3.87 6.07 9.07
CA ILE A 136 4.45 5.64 7.79
C ILE A 136 4.68 6.83 6.84
N ASN A 137 3.80 7.83 6.84
CA ASN A 137 4.02 9.06 6.09
C ASN A 137 5.20 9.88 6.65
N SER A 138 5.42 9.89 7.97
CA SER A 138 6.57 10.60 8.54
C SER A 138 7.91 9.95 8.18
N LEU A 139 7.91 8.64 7.88
CA LEU A 139 9.05 7.94 7.27
C LEU A 139 9.25 8.26 5.77
N GLY A 140 8.29 8.96 5.14
CA GLY A 140 8.31 9.31 3.72
C GLY A 140 7.67 8.28 2.77
N ASP A 141 7.01 7.23 3.29
CA ASP A 141 6.39 6.20 2.44
C ASP A 141 4.89 6.42 2.18
N VAL A 142 4.60 7.37 1.29
CA VAL A 142 3.23 7.73 0.90
C VAL A 142 2.45 6.54 0.31
N GLU A 143 3.12 5.63 -0.39
CA GLU A 143 2.45 4.49 -1.03
C GLU A 143 1.95 3.50 0.03
N LEU A 144 2.78 3.18 1.02
CA LEU A 144 2.38 2.28 2.11
C LEU A 144 1.29 2.90 2.98
N ALA A 145 1.38 4.20 3.30
CA ALA A 145 0.33 4.89 4.03
C ALA A 145 -1.03 4.80 3.30
N LYS A 146 -1.05 4.93 1.96
CA LYS A 146 -2.28 4.75 1.18
C LYS A 146 -2.80 3.30 1.21
N ARG A 147 -1.92 2.30 1.22
CA ARG A 147 -2.34 0.88 1.35
C ARG A 147 -2.98 0.62 2.71
N LEU A 148 -2.38 1.16 3.78
CA LEU A 148 -2.93 1.07 5.13
C LEU A 148 -4.29 1.78 5.25
N GLU A 149 -4.47 2.91 4.57
CA GLU A 149 -5.77 3.58 4.48
C GLU A 149 -6.85 2.66 3.88
N ILE A 150 -6.54 1.93 2.80
CA ILE A 150 -7.45 0.96 2.18
C ILE A 150 -7.80 -0.16 3.16
N ILE A 151 -6.81 -0.68 3.90
CA ILE A 151 -7.03 -1.72 4.92
C ILE A 151 -7.96 -1.20 6.01
N ARG A 152 -7.72 0.00 6.52
CA ARG A 152 -8.58 0.65 7.53
C ARG A 152 -10.01 0.82 7.01
N MET A 153 -10.20 1.21 5.76
CA MET A 153 -11.52 1.37 5.14
C MET A 153 -12.31 0.06 5.05
N LYS A 154 -11.64 -1.10 5.04
CA LYS A 154 -12.30 -2.42 5.10
C LYS A 154 -12.92 -2.71 6.48
N LYS A 155 -12.60 -1.90 7.52
CA LYS A 155 -13.11 -2.04 8.90
C LYS A 155 -12.92 -3.46 9.47
N LEU A 156 -11.80 -4.08 9.15
CA LEU A 156 -11.43 -5.39 9.69
C LEU A 156 -11.06 -5.25 11.17
N THR A 157 -11.20 -6.36 11.91
CA THR A 157 -10.85 -6.45 13.33
C THR A 157 -10.02 -7.70 13.62
N GLY A 158 -9.45 -7.75 14.82
CA GLY A 158 -8.71 -8.88 15.37
C GLY A 158 -7.60 -9.39 14.46
N LYS A 159 -7.51 -10.73 14.36
CA LYS A 159 -6.47 -11.40 13.58
C LYS A 159 -6.51 -11.02 12.09
N ASN A 160 -7.68 -10.78 11.52
CA ASN A 160 -7.81 -10.42 10.11
C ASN A 160 -7.20 -9.03 9.82
N LEU A 161 -7.43 -8.07 10.72
CA LEU A 161 -6.80 -6.75 10.64
C LEU A 161 -5.28 -6.88 10.76
N ARG A 162 -4.78 -7.60 11.78
CA ARG A 162 -3.33 -7.84 11.95
C ARG A 162 -2.71 -8.44 10.70
N THR A 163 -3.29 -9.51 10.16
CA THR A 163 -2.75 -10.21 8.99
C THR A 163 -2.64 -9.28 7.79
N GLN A 164 -3.66 -8.46 7.53
CA GLN A 164 -3.66 -7.53 6.38
C GLN A 164 -2.62 -6.42 6.55
N ILE A 165 -2.51 -5.83 7.75
CA ILE A 165 -1.49 -4.82 8.02
C ILE A 165 -0.10 -5.44 7.87
N HIS A 166 0.16 -6.56 8.54
CA HIS A 166 1.44 -7.27 8.47
C HIS A 166 1.82 -7.61 7.03
N GLN A 167 0.92 -8.19 6.24
CA GLN A 167 1.17 -8.50 4.83
C GLN A 167 1.55 -7.25 4.01
N ALA A 168 0.84 -6.14 4.21
CA ALA A 168 1.14 -4.90 3.50
C ALA A 168 2.51 -4.32 3.87
N VAL A 169 2.85 -4.28 5.17
CA VAL A 169 4.13 -3.75 5.62
C VAL A 169 5.30 -4.68 5.27
N SER A 170 5.15 -6.00 5.36
CA SER A 170 6.18 -6.97 4.96
C SER A 170 6.45 -6.91 3.46
N SER A 171 5.40 -6.90 2.63
CA SER A 171 5.55 -6.83 1.17
C SER A 171 6.25 -5.54 0.74
N ARG A 172 5.95 -4.43 1.42
CA ARG A 172 6.62 -3.16 1.17
C ARG A 172 8.07 -3.16 1.62
N LEU A 173 8.36 -3.70 2.81
CA LEU A 173 9.72 -3.86 3.30
C LEU A 173 10.59 -4.65 2.31
N GLU A 174 10.07 -5.73 1.74
CA GLU A 174 10.77 -6.51 0.71
C GLU A 174 11.03 -5.70 -0.56
N GLU A 175 10.03 -4.95 -1.05
CA GLU A 175 10.16 -4.08 -2.24
C GLU A 175 11.27 -3.04 -2.03
N LEU A 176 11.26 -2.36 -0.89
CA LEU A 176 12.24 -1.33 -0.54
C LEU A 176 13.63 -1.93 -0.37
N THR A 177 13.74 -3.07 0.31
CA THR A 177 15.04 -3.72 0.57
C THR A 177 15.70 -4.13 -0.75
N LYS A 178 14.95 -4.75 -1.68
CA LYS A 178 15.44 -5.13 -3.01
C LYS A 178 15.95 -3.95 -3.83
N LEU A 179 15.33 -2.77 -3.68
CA LEU A 179 15.75 -1.54 -4.38
C LEU A 179 16.92 -0.82 -3.70
N SER A 180 17.11 -1.05 -2.40
CA SER A 180 18.18 -0.42 -1.62
C SER A 180 19.53 -1.14 -1.75
N MET A 181 19.53 -2.42 -2.14
CA MET A 181 20.73 -3.18 -2.46
C MET A 181 21.47 -2.56 -3.66
#